data_AF-A0AAW0YY52-F1
#
_entry.id   AF-A0AAW0YY52-F1
#
_cell.length_a   1.000
_cell.length_b   1.000
_cell.length_c   1.000
_cell.angle_alpha   90.00
_cell.angle_beta   90.00
_cell.angle_gamma   90.00
#
_symmetry.space_group_name_H-M   'P 1'
#
loop_
_entity.id
_entity.type
_entity.pdbx_description
1 polymer ?
#
loop_
_entity_poly.entity_id
_entity_poly.type
_entity_poly.pdbx_seq_one_letter_code
_entity_poly.pdbx_strand_id
1 'polypeptide(L)'
;MAQAPLLPLDLRIRTIEAQLFGLPSSLTDSTHVQRSESKPIKPATRRLREIEGALERLGGSSDGIKRLIDGYNRYLPLLTLPTLNTPLPAQDQNTVDDLKDPQPIRKEDLLPDKVKLAMVLEAANEIRGAERDLREIELLKARGVEGSGHLEQLIPFRGELIEAIRESDQRGNELDKARHDVARLLSRYSEFSDTASDLFIDLHHQLEALEEGVTRLERKKRKEIALRY
;
A
#
# COMPACT_ATOMS: atom_id res chain seq x y z
N MET A 1 38.64 41.73 41.42
CA MET A 1 38.68 40.50 42.23
C MET A 1 37.39 39.72 42.02
N ALA A 2 37.40 38.62 41.26
CA ALA A 2 36.39 37.53 41.26
C ALA A 2 36.71 36.50 40.15
N GLN A 3 37.90 35.89 40.16
CA GLN A 3 38.25 34.81 39.20
C GLN A 3 38.17 33.41 39.83
N ALA A 4 37.88 33.31 41.14
CA ALA A 4 37.90 32.07 41.89
C ALA A 4 36.80 31.03 41.53
N PRO A 5 35.55 31.39 41.14
CA PRO A 5 34.52 30.37 40.87
C PRO A 5 34.56 29.78 39.45
N LEU A 6 35.30 30.42 38.53
CA LEU A 6 35.38 29.95 37.14
C LEU A 6 36.36 28.79 36.97
N LEU A 7 37.45 28.79 37.74
CA LEU A 7 38.50 27.78 37.63
C LEU A 7 38.06 26.36 38.06
N PRO A 8 37.30 26.17 39.16
CA PRO A 8 36.72 24.87 39.51
C PRO A 8 35.73 24.36 38.46
N LEU A 9 34.96 25.27 37.86
CA LEU A 9 33.95 24.93 36.85
C LEU A 9 34.62 24.53 35.53
N ASP A 10 35.68 25.22 35.12
CA ASP A 10 36.48 24.90 33.95
C ASP A 10 37.22 23.55 34.12
N LEU A 11 37.72 23.25 35.33
CA LEU A 11 38.26 21.93 35.66
C LEU A 11 37.20 20.83 35.58
N ARG A 12 35.99 21.08 36.11
CA ARG A 12 34.88 20.11 36.08
C ARG A 12 34.35 19.87 34.66
N ILE A 13 34.34 20.89 33.81
CA ILE A 13 34.00 20.75 32.39
C ILE A 13 35.10 19.98 31.66
N ARG A 14 36.38 20.26 31.95
CA ARG A 14 37.52 19.52 31.39
C ARG A 14 37.50 18.05 31.78
N THR A 15 37.12 17.69 33.01
CA THR A 15 36.99 16.28 33.41
C THR A 15 35.83 15.59 32.69
N ILE A 16 34.71 16.29 32.48
CA ILE A 16 33.58 15.76 31.70
C ILE A 16 33.96 15.59 30.23
N GLU A 17 34.69 16.54 29.63
CA GLU A 17 35.23 16.40 28.27
C GLU A 17 36.17 15.20 28.15
N ALA A 18 37.08 15.01 29.12
CA ALA A 18 37.99 13.87 29.12
C ALA A 18 37.25 12.53 29.28
N GLN A 19 36.13 12.50 30.02
CA GLN A 19 35.28 11.32 30.13
C GLN A 19 34.47 11.03 28.86
N LEU A 20 34.03 12.06 28.15
CA LEU A 20 33.14 11.92 26.99
C LEU A 20 33.88 11.73 25.67
N PHE A 21 34.97 12.48 25.45
CA PHE A 21 35.74 12.49 24.20
C PHE A 21 37.08 11.74 24.31
N GLY A 22 37.45 11.26 25.50
CA GLY A 22 38.78 10.72 25.78
C GLY A 22 39.83 11.82 25.96
N LEU A 23 40.93 11.50 26.63
CA LEU A 23 42.03 12.44 26.85
C LEU A 23 42.63 12.86 25.49
N PRO A 24 42.85 14.16 25.23
CA PRO A 24 43.54 14.58 24.02
C PRO A 24 44.96 14.01 24.04
N SER A 25 45.40 13.42 22.92
CA SER A 25 46.72 12.81 22.72
C SER A 25 47.91 13.76 22.90
N SER A 26 47.72 14.98 23.40
CA SER A 26 48.81 15.92 23.68
C SER A 26 49.47 15.72 25.06
N LEU A 27 48.97 14.80 25.89
CA LEU A 27 49.55 14.46 27.20
C LEU A 27 50.15 13.05 27.23
N THR A 28 49.94 12.25 26.19
CA THR A 28 50.48 10.89 26.06
C THR A 28 51.25 10.79 24.75
N ASP A 29 52.56 10.60 24.88
CA ASP A 29 53.54 10.23 23.85
C ASP A 29 54.21 11.32 23.01
N SER A 30 55.46 11.56 23.43
CA SER A 30 56.63 11.66 22.58
C SER A 30 56.61 10.69 21.39
N THR A 31 57.15 11.17 20.26
CA THR A 31 57.51 10.47 19.00
C THR A 31 56.53 10.59 17.81
N HIS A 32 56.78 11.62 17.01
CA HIS A 32 56.80 11.68 15.53
C HIS A 32 55.75 10.88 14.71
N VAL A 33 54.88 11.60 13.96
CA VAL A 33 54.82 11.68 12.48
C VAL A 33 53.48 12.33 12.04
N GLN A 34 53.64 13.41 11.28
CA GLN A 34 52.76 14.07 10.29
C GLN A 34 51.37 13.44 10.00
N ARG A 35 50.30 14.27 10.03
CA ARG A 35 49.52 14.72 8.85
C ARG A 35 48.14 15.29 9.25
N SER A 36 47.75 16.35 8.52
CA SER A 36 46.45 17.04 8.47
C SER A 36 46.21 18.19 9.46
N GLU A 37 45.94 19.34 8.87
CA GLU A 37 45.50 20.60 9.48
C GLU A 37 44.21 20.40 10.29
N SER A 38 44.32 19.99 11.54
CA SER A 38 43.23 20.13 12.50
C SER A 38 43.58 21.27 13.44
N LYS A 39 42.82 22.36 13.33
CA LYS A 39 42.89 23.50 14.24
C LYS A 39 42.88 22.96 15.68
N PRO A 40 43.71 23.51 16.59
CA PRO A 40 43.72 23.07 17.98
C PRO A 40 42.28 23.13 18.50
N ILE A 41 41.81 22.03 19.08
CA ILE A 41 40.47 21.92 19.66
C ILE A 41 40.40 22.98 20.77
N LYS A 42 39.85 24.15 20.44
CA LYS A 42 39.57 25.21 21.43
C LYS A 42 38.73 24.59 22.54
N PRO A 43 39.00 24.89 23.82
CA PRO A 43 38.27 24.29 24.94
C PRO A 43 36.76 24.53 24.77
N ALA A 44 35.92 23.55 25.15
CA ALA A 44 34.46 23.68 25.03
C ALA A 44 33.93 24.97 25.62
N THR A 45 34.53 25.51 26.69
CA THR A 45 34.12 26.78 27.28
C THR A 45 34.31 27.97 26.35
N ARG A 46 35.38 28.00 25.53
CA ARG A 46 35.54 29.02 24.48
C ARG A 46 34.60 28.80 23.31
N ARG A 47 34.34 27.55 22.92
CA ARG A 47 33.37 27.24 21.86
C ARG A 47 31.95 27.59 22.28
N LEU A 48 31.56 27.25 23.50
CA LEU A 48 30.26 27.57 24.07
C LEU A 48 30.06 29.08 24.12
N ARG A 49 31.08 29.84 24.55
CA ARG A 49 31.03 31.30 24.55
C ARG A 49 30.99 31.92 23.14
N GLU A 50 31.70 31.31 22.17
CA GLU A 50 31.62 31.72 20.76
C GLU A 50 30.24 31.41 20.17
N ILE A 51 29.63 30.27 20.51
CA ILE A 51 28.29 29.86 20.07
C ILE A 51 27.22 30.73 20.75
N GLU A 52 27.34 31.00 22.04
CA GLU A 52 26.47 31.89 22.79
C GLU A 52 26.52 33.30 22.20
N GLY A 53 27.72 33.85 21.97
CA GLY A 53 27.87 35.14 21.31
C GLY A 53 27.37 35.15 19.86
N ALA A 54 27.49 34.05 19.12
CA ALA A 54 26.92 33.92 17.78
C ALA A 54 25.39 33.82 17.81
N LEU A 55 24.82 33.12 18.80
CA LEU A 55 23.40 32.93 18.99
C LEU A 55 22.73 34.21 19.50
N GLU A 56 23.38 34.99 20.35
CA GLU A 56 22.91 36.32 20.76
C GLU A 56 22.90 37.30 19.59
N ARG A 57 23.96 37.28 18.75
CA ARG A 57 24.03 38.12 17.54
C ARG A 57 22.97 37.74 16.52
N LEU A 58 22.76 36.45 16.30
CA LEU A 58 21.79 35.93 15.33
C LEU A 58 20.35 35.99 15.85
N GLY A 59 20.19 35.83 17.16
CA GLY A 59 18.94 36.05 17.88
C GLY A 59 18.54 37.52 17.85
N GLY A 60 19.48 38.46 17.90
CA GLY A 60 19.22 39.89 17.71
C GLY A 60 18.77 40.25 16.29
N SER A 61 19.26 39.54 15.27
CA SER A 61 18.99 39.84 13.85
C SER A 61 17.80 39.09 13.25
N SER A 62 17.32 38.02 13.88
CA SER A 62 16.23 37.20 13.35
C SER A 62 15.16 36.84 14.39
N ASP A 63 13.94 37.33 14.19
CA ASP A 63 12.81 37.05 15.09
C ASP A 63 12.35 35.58 15.05
N GLY A 64 12.65 34.86 13.96
CA GLY A 64 12.40 33.42 13.87
C GLY A 64 13.18 32.59 14.90
N ILE A 65 14.43 32.98 15.19
CA ILE A 65 15.26 32.31 16.19
C ILE A 65 14.83 32.69 17.60
N LYS A 66 14.41 33.95 17.84
CA LYS A 66 13.79 34.33 19.12
C LYS A 66 12.54 33.49 19.40
N ARG A 67 11.64 33.36 18.41
CA ARG A 67 10.44 32.52 18.55
C ARG A 67 10.77 31.05 18.75
N LEU A 68 11.86 30.55 18.17
CA LEU A 68 12.35 29.19 18.40
C LEU A 68 12.92 29.03 19.81
N ILE A 69 13.70 29.98 20.31
CA ILE A 69 14.24 29.97 21.68
C ILE A 69 13.11 30.10 22.70
N ASP A 70 12.15 30.99 22.47
CA ASP A 70 10.97 31.15 23.33
C ASP A 70 10.07 29.91 23.29
N GLY A 71 9.90 29.31 22.11
CA GLY A 71 9.22 28.04 21.93
C GLY A 71 9.94 26.91 22.66
N TYR A 72 11.26 26.84 22.51
CA TYR A 72 12.10 25.87 23.20
C TYR A 72 12.00 26.03 24.71
N ASN A 73 12.10 27.25 25.25
CA ASN A 73 11.95 27.54 26.67
C ASN A 73 10.54 27.21 27.19
N ARG A 74 9.50 27.47 26.38
CA ARG A 74 8.12 27.14 26.73
C ARG A 74 7.86 25.63 26.74
N TYR A 75 8.49 24.89 25.85
CA TYR A 75 8.39 23.43 25.76
C TYR A 75 9.49 22.70 26.54
N LEU A 76 10.43 23.43 27.15
CA LEU A 76 11.50 22.88 27.97
C LEU A 76 10.96 21.94 29.05
N PRO A 77 9.87 22.26 29.79
CA PRO A 77 9.30 21.35 30.78
C PRO A 77 8.76 20.03 30.19
N LEU A 78 8.36 20.02 28.92
CA LEU A 78 7.86 18.82 28.21
C LEU A 78 9.00 18.03 27.57
N LEU A 79 10.10 18.70 27.22
CA LEU A 79 11.31 18.09 26.67
C LEU A 79 12.21 17.54 27.78
N THR A 80 12.17 18.14 28.97
CA THR A 80 12.61 17.53 30.21
C THR A 80 11.53 16.56 30.66
N LEU A 81 11.43 15.43 29.95
CA LEU A 81 10.94 14.23 30.61
C LEU A 81 11.66 14.14 31.96
N PRO A 82 10.98 13.88 33.10
CA PRO A 82 11.65 13.65 34.37
C PRO A 82 12.65 12.52 34.16
N THR A 83 13.89 12.91 33.89
CA THR A 83 15.01 12.00 33.81
C THR A 83 15.20 11.54 35.24
N LEU A 84 14.91 10.26 35.44
CA LEU A 84 15.22 9.29 36.50
C LEU A 84 15.93 9.71 37.82
N ASN A 85 16.59 10.86 37.94
CA ASN A 85 17.54 11.17 39.00
C ASN A 85 17.41 12.56 39.66
N THR A 86 16.28 13.27 39.54
CA THR A 86 16.11 14.55 40.27
C THR A 86 14.83 14.53 41.12
N PRO A 87 14.92 14.43 42.45
CA PRO A 87 13.73 14.53 43.30
C PRO A 87 13.24 15.98 43.29
N LEU A 88 11.99 16.20 42.87
CA LEU A 88 11.29 17.44 43.17
C LEU A 88 11.16 17.58 44.71
N PRO A 89 11.23 18.79 45.26
CA PRO A 89 11.00 19.00 46.69
C PRO A 89 9.54 18.64 47.00
N ALA A 90 9.37 17.63 47.84
CA ALA A 90 8.11 17.24 48.42
C ALA A 90 7.51 18.45 49.16
N GLN A 91 6.38 18.96 48.68
CA GLN A 91 5.45 19.66 49.55
C GLN A 91 4.48 18.62 50.10
N ASP A 92 4.58 18.45 51.41
CA ASP A 92 3.54 18.03 52.35
C ASP A 92 2.63 16.88 51.91
N GLN A 93 2.86 15.68 52.44
CA GLN A 93 1.96 15.06 53.43
C GLN A 93 2.73 14.11 54.35
N ASN A 94 2.62 14.38 55.64
CA ASN A 94 3.04 13.52 56.75
C ASN A 94 2.47 12.11 56.63
N THR A 95 3.31 11.08 56.74
CA THR A 95 3.22 10.03 57.76
C THR A 95 4.46 9.12 57.65
N VAL A 96 4.88 8.64 58.82
CA VAL A 96 6.21 8.12 59.16
C VAL A 96 6.28 6.61 58.86
N ASP A 97 7.50 6.08 58.75
CA ASP A 97 7.92 4.68 58.58
C ASP A 97 7.81 4.06 57.17
N ASP A 98 8.91 4.04 56.42
CA ASP A 98 9.82 2.89 56.44
C ASP A 98 11.04 3.11 55.52
N LEU A 99 12.23 2.89 56.08
CA LEU A 99 13.48 2.78 55.34
C LEU A 99 13.51 1.45 54.57
N LYS A 100 13.34 1.47 53.25
CA LYS A 100 13.77 0.36 52.36
C LYS A 100 13.88 0.82 50.91
N ASP A 101 15.08 0.67 50.36
CA ASP A 101 15.49 0.53 48.95
C ASP A 101 14.81 1.38 47.86
N PRO A 102 15.57 2.11 47.01
CA PRO A 102 15.00 2.73 45.81
C PRO A 102 14.60 1.63 44.82
N GLN A 103 13.34 1.19 44.90
CA GLN A 103 12.75 0.30 43.90
C GLN A 103 12.73 1.03 42.54
N PRO A 104 13.12 0.38 41.44
CA PRO A 104 12.99 0.98 40.12
C PRO A 104 11.51 1.23 39.86
N ILE A 105 11.15 2.48 39.58
CA ILE A 105 9.79 2.89 39.17
C ILE A 105 9.34 1.93 38.06
N ARG A 106 8.36 1.07 38.36
CA ARG A 106 7.82 0.14 37.36
C ARG A 106 6.94 0.94 36.41
N LYS A 107 6.84 0.51 35.15
CA LYS A 107 5.92 1.15 34.17
C LYS A 107 4.48 1.19 34.66
N GLU A 108 4.16 0.30 35.59
CA GLU A 108 2.91 0.22 36.34
C GLU A 108 2.66 1.44 37.23
N ASP A 109 3.67 2.18 37.70
CA ASP A 109 3.50 3.33 38.59
C ASP A 109 3.40 4.68 37.87
N LEU A 110 3.53 4.69 36.53
CA LEU A 110 3.57 5.92 35.74
C LEU A 110 2.21 6.62 35.59
N LEU A 111 1.10 5.88 35.74
CA LEU A 111 -0.25 6.44 35.67
C LEU A 111 -1.05 6.05 36.91
N PRO A 112 -1.84 6.96 37.50
CA PRO A 112 -2.77 6.61 38.56
C PRO A 112 -3.75 5.52 38.10
N ASP A 113 -4.07 4.56 38.97
CA ASP A 113 -4.95 3.42 38.62
C ASP A 113 -6.33 3.83 38.10
N LYS A 114 -6.85 4.97 38.57
CA LYS A 114 -8.10 5.56 38.06
C LYS A 114 -8.00 5.92 36.58
N VAL A 115 -6.85 6.43 36.14
CA VAL A 115 -6.60 6.80 34.74
C VAL A 115 -6.43 5.55 33.89
N LYS A 116 -5.76 4.52 34.40
CA LYS A 116 -5.67 3.21 33.71
C LYS A 116 -7.04 2.58 33.50
N LEU A 117 -7.88 2.58 34.54
CA LEU A 117 -9.23 2.01 34.46
C LEU A 117 -10.09 2.80 33.49
N ALA A 118 -10.03 4.14 33.51
CA ALA A 118 -10.71 4.98 32.53
C ALA A 118 -10.26 4.67 31.10
N MET A 119 -8.95 4.56 30.87
CA MET A 119 -8.37 4.21 29.57
C MET A 119 -8.81 2.82 29.09
N VAL A 120 -8.85 1.82 29.98
CA VAL A 120 -9.32 0.47 29.65
C VAL A 120 -10.82 0.45 29.35
N LEU A 121 -11.62 1.24 30.06
CA LEU A 121 -13.05 1.36 29.78
C LEU A 121 -13.33 2.09 28.45
N GLU A 122 -12.54 3.11 28.14
CA GLU A 122 -12.60 3.83 26.86
C GLU A 122 -12.19 2.91 25.70
N ALA A 123 -11.09 2.17 25.86
CA ALA A 123 -10.59 1.22 24.87
C ALA A 123 -11.33 -0.13 24.85
N ALA A 124 -12.32 -0.36 25.72
CA ALA A 124 -12.96 -1.67 25.86
C ALA A 124 -13.63 -2.16 24.57
N ASN A 125 -14.19 -1.25 23.78
CA ASN A 125 -14.79 -1.59 22.49
C ASN A 125 -13.73 -1.93 21.44
N GLU A 126 -12.60 -1.23 21.44
CA GLU A 126 -11.48 -1.51 20.54
C GLU A 126 -10.85 -2.86 20.85
N ILE A 127 -10.67 -3.18 22.14
CA ILE A 127 -10.15 -4.47 22.59
C ILE A 127 -11.07 -5.62 22.16
N ARG A 128 -12.40 -5.46 22.29
CA ARG A 128 -13.36 -6.46 21.80
C ARG A 128 -13.36 -6.59 20.28
N GLY A 129 -13.17 -5.49 19.56
CA GLY A 129 -12.99 -5.49 18.11
C GLY A 129 -11.75 -6.30 17.72
N ALA A 130 -10.60 -5.98 18.32
CA ALA A 130 -9.35 -6.69 18.10
C ALA A 130 -9.44 -8.19 18.47
N GLU A 131 -10.15 -8.54 19.54
CA GLU A 131 -10.38 -9.94 19.91
C GLU A 131 -11.19 -10.69 18.85
N ARG A 132 -12.23 -10.06 18.31
CA ARG A 132 -13.01 -10.64 17.20
C ARG A 132 -12.15 -10.84 15.97
N ASP A 133 -11.35 -9.85 15.61
CA ASP A 133 -10.46 -9.90 14.44
C ASP A 133 -9.38 -10.98 14.61
N LEU A 134 -8.81 -11.12 15.81
CA LEU A 134 -7.85 -12.19 16.11
C LEU A 134 -8.48 -13.59 16.00
N ARG A 135 -9.73 -13.77 16.46
CA ARG A 135 -10.46 -15.03 16.27
C ARG A 135 -10.77 -15.30 14.79
N GLU A 136 -11.09 -14.27 14.03
CA GLU A 136 -11.30 -14.38 12.59
C GLU A 136 -10.01 -14.79 11.86
N ILE A 137 -8.89 -14.16 12.21
CA ILE A 137 -7.56 -14.54 11.71
C ILE A 137 -7.25 -15.98 12.08
N GLU A 138 -7.49 -16.42 13.31
CA GLU A 138 -7.26 -17.80 13.74
C GLU A 138 -8.14 -18.81 12.97
N LEU A 139 -9.39 -18.44 12.68
CA LEU A 139 -10.30 -19.26 11.88
C LEU A 139 -9.85 -19.33 10.41
N LEU A 140 -9.41 -18.23 9.83
CA LEU A 140 -8.83 -18.19 8.48
C LEU A 140 -7.52 -18.97 8.41
N LYS A 141 -6.73 -18.92 9.49
CA LYS A 141 -5.51 -19.70 9.69
C LYS A 141 -5.81 -21.20 9.70
N ALA A 142 -6.79 -21.62 10.50
CA ALA A 142 -7.23 -23.02 10.57
C ALA A 142 -7.78 -23.54 9.23
N ARG A 143 -8.35 -22.66 8.40
CA ARG A 143 -8.80 -22.97 7.04
C ARG A 143 -7.64 -23.05 6.02
N GLY A 144 -6.40 -22.81 6.42
CA GLY A 144 -5.24 -22.84 5.53
C GLY A 144 -5.22 -21.69 4.52
N VAL A 145 -5.89 -20.57 4.83
CA VAL A 145 -5.89 -19.33 4.02
C VAL A 145 -4.70 -18.44 4.41
N GLU A 146 -3.63 -19.03 4.94
CA GLU A 146 -2.40 -18.32 5.26
C GLU A 146 -1.66 -17.97 3.96
N GLY A 147 -1.31 -16.69 3.78
CA GLY A 147 -0.58 -16.22 2.61
C GLY A 147 -1.42 -16.27 1.33
N SER A 148 -0.84 -16.83 0.26
CA SER A 148 -1.50 -16.89 -1.06
C SER A 148 -2.28 -18.18 -1.30
N GLY A 149 -2.48 -19.01 -0.26
CA GLY A 149 -3.13 -20.31 -0.36
C GLY A 149 -2.40 -21.23 -1.35
N HIS A 150 -3.14 -21.75 -2.34
CA HIS A 150 -2.60 -22.64 -3.37
C HIS A 150 -2.03 -21.89 -4.60
N LEU A 151 -1.96 -20.55 -4.58
CA LEU A 151 -1.53 -19.79 -5.74
C LEU A 151 -0.11 -20.13 -6.18
N GLU A 152 0.79 -20.42 -5.23
CA GLU A 152 2.16 -20.84 -5.53
C GLU A 152 2.21 -22.14 -6.34
N GLN A 153 1.24 -23.02 -6.14
CA GLN A 153 1.08 -24.27 -6.89
C GLN A 153 0.52 -24.01 -8.30
N LEU A 154 -0.15 -22.87 -8.52
CA LEU A 154 -0.76 -22.49 -9.80
C LEU A 154 0.16 -21.67 -10.71
N ILE A 155 1.22 -21.05 -10.17
CA ILE A 155 2.21 -20.28 -10.95
C ILE A 155 2.85 -21.11 -12.08
N PRO A 156 3.25 -22.39 -11.86
CA PRO A 156 3.82 -23.22 -12.92
C PRO A 156 2.84 -23.50 -14.07
N PHE A 157 1.55 -23.67 -13.77
CA PHE A 157 0.51 -23.97 -14.76
C PHE A 157 0.11 -22.79 -15.63
N ARG A 158 0.65 -21.59 -15.37
CA ARG A 158 0.38 -20.40 -16.18
C ARG A 158 0.80 -20.59 -17.65
N GLY A 159 1.91 -21.30 -17.89
CA GLY A 159 2.38 -21.60 -19.25
C GLY A 159 1.38 -22.47 -20.01
N GLU A 160 0.96 -23.58 -19.41
CA GLU A 160 -0.05 -24.49 -19.96
C GLU A 160 -1.39 -23.79 -20.19
N LEU A 161 -1.80 -22.88 -19.29
CA LEU A 161 -3.03 -22.11 -19.46
C LEU A 161 -2.96 -21.18 -20.68
N ILE A 162 -1.82 -20.52 -20.91
CA ILE A 162 -1.63 -19.64 -22.07
C ILE A 162 -1.67 -20.46 -23.37
N GLU A 163 -1.08 -21.65 -23.37
CA GLU A 163 -1.14 -22.57 -24.51
C GLU A 163 -2.56 -23.07 -24.77
N ALA A 164 -3.27 -23.49 -23.73
CA ALA A 164 -4.66 -23.93 -23.83
C ALA A 164 -5.59 -22.82 -24.33
N ILE A 165 -5.38 -21.57 -23.89
CA ILE A 165 -6.12 -20.40 -24.40
C ILE A 165 -5.84 -20.19 -25.88
N ARG A 166 -4.57 -20.22 -26.29
CA ARG A 166 -4.20 -20.08 -27.71
C ARG A 166 -4.78 -21.18 -28.58
N GLU A 167 -4.76 -22.41 -28.10
CA GLU A 167 -5.34 -23.55 -28.81
C GLU A 167 -6.86 -23.42 -28.92
N SER A 168 -7.54 -22.98 -27.85
CA SER A 168 -8.97 -22.67 -27.86
C SER A 168 -9.31 -21.59 -28.90
N ASP A 169 -8.52 -20.52 -28.97
CA ASP A 169 -8.73 -19.44 -29.94
C ASP A 169 -8.51 -19.93 -31.38
N GLN A 170 -7.51 -20.78 -31.63
CA GLN A 170 -7.28 -21.38 -32.94
C GLN A 170 -8.45 -22.27 -33.36
N ARG A 171 -8.91 -23.17 -32.48
CA ARG A 171 -10.08 -24.01 -32.73
C ARG A 171 -11.35 -23.18 -32.95
N GLY A 172 -11.51 -22.08 -32.20
CA GLY A 172 -12.62 -21.13 -32.38
C GLY A 172 -12.63 -20.53 -33.78
N ASN A 173 -11.48 -20.05 -34.25
CA ASN A 173 -11.34 -19.49 -35.60
C ASN A 173 -11.62 -20.53 -36.71
N GLU A 174 -11.19 -21.78 -36.54
CA GLU A 174 -11.50 -22.85 -37.48
C GLU A 174 -12.99 -23.17 -37.52
N LEU A 175 -13.63 -23.20 -36.36
CA LEU A 175 -15.07 -23.44 -36.24
C LEU A 175 -15.87 -22.31 -36.89
N ASP A 176 -15.45 -21.06 -36.72
CA ASP A 176 -16.11 -19.91 -37.35
C ASP A 176 -15.96 -19.92 -38.87
N LYS A 177 -14.80 -20.33 -39.40
CA LYS A 177 -14.63 -20.57 -40.85
C LYS A 177 -15.59 -21.64 -41.35
N ALA A 178 -15.64 -22.79 -40.66
CA ALA A 178 -16.55 -23.88 -41.02
C ALA A 178 -18.02 -23.44 -40.96
N ARG A 179 -18.42 -22.66 -39.95
CA ARG A 179 -19.77 -22.06 -39.85
C ARG A 179 -20.06 -21.14 -41.03
N HIS A 180 -19.10 -20.30 -41.41
CA HIS A 180 -19.27 -19.39 -42.53
C HIS A 180 -19.43 -20.15 -43.86
N ASP A 181 -18.65 -21.21 -44.06
CA ASP A 181 -18.75 -22.07 -45.24
C ASP A 181 -20.10 -22.80 -45.31
N VAL A 182 -20.58 -23.34 -44.19
CA VAL A 182 -21.91 -23.96 -44.10
C VAL A 182 -23.02 -22.93 -44.34
N ALA A 183 -22.92 -21.74 -43.76
CA ALA A 183 -23.89 -20.67 -43.99
C ALA A 183 -23.94 -20.26 -45.47
N ARG A 184 -22.77 -20.14 -46.11
CA ARG A 184 -22.67 -19.85 -47.55
C ARG A 184 -23.26 -20.97 -48.40
N LEU A 185 -23.01 -22.23 -48.05
CA LEU A 185 -23.59 -23.37 -48.74
C LEU A 185 -25.11 -23.38 -48.62
N LEU A 186 -25.64 -23.08 -47.42
CA LEU A 186 -27.07 -23.01 -47.17
C LEU A 186 -27.73 -21.85 -47.94
N SER A 187 -27.09 -20.68 -48.01
CA SER A 187 -27.56 -19.57 -48.86
C SER A 187 -27.66 -19.97 -50.32
N ARG A 188 -26.61 -20.60 -50.86
CA ARG A 188 -26.61 -21.09 -52.26
C ARG A 188 -27.67 -22.15 -52.50
N TYR A 189 -27.89 -23.04 -51.53
CA TYR A 189 -28.93 -24.04 -51.62
C TYR A 189 -30.33 -23.40 -51.61
N SER A 190 -30.55 -22.38 -50.77
CA SER A 190 -31.79 -21.60 -50.77
C SER A 190 -32.01 -20.94 -52.13
N GLU A 191 -31.01 -20.22 -52.65
CA GLU A 191 -31.08 -19.58 -53.96
C GLU A 191 -31.35 -20.60 -55.09
N PHE A 192 -30.71 -21.77 -55.03
CA PHE A 192 -30.97 -22.85 -55.97
C PHE A 192 -32.40 -23.40 -55.86
N SER A 193 -32.91 -23.56 -54.64
CA SER A 193 -34.27 -24.02 -54.40
C SER A 193 -35.30 -23.00 -54.88
N ASP A 194 -35.05 -21.71 -54.67
CA ASP A 194 -35.94 -20.63 -55.10
C ASP A 194 -35.98 -20.56 -56.63
N THR A 195 -34.82 -20.57 -57.29
CA THR A 195 -34.73 -20.58 -58.77
C THR A 195 -35.34 -21.84 -59.40
N ALA A 196 -35.17 -23.01 -58.77
CA ALA A 196 -35.82 -24.23 -59.21
C ALA A 196 -37.34 -24.16 -59.06
N SER A 197 -37.83 -23.57 -57.96
CA SER A 197 -39.26 -23.38 -57.72
C SER A 197 -39.88 -22.43 -58.75
N ASP A 198 -39.21 -21.32 -59.06
CA ASP A 198 -39.62 -20.38 -60.10
C ASP A 198 -39.70 -21.07 -61.48
N LEU A 199 -38.70 -21.89 -61.83
CA LEU A 199 -38.70 -22.66 -63.07
C LEU A 199 -39.89 -23.66 -63.13
N PHE A 200 -40.23 -24.29 -62.01
CA PHE A 200 -41.39 -25.19 -61.95
C PHE A 200 -42.71 -24.43 -62.13
N ILE A 201 -42.82 -23.22 -61.58
CA ILE A 201 -43.98 -22.35 -61.78
C ILE A 201 -44.10 -21.95 -63.25
N ASP A 202 -42.99 -21.55 -63.89
CA ASP A 202 -42.96 -21.22 -65.32
C ASP A 202 -43.35 -22.41 -66.20
N LEU A 203 -42.80 -23.59 -65.92
CA LEU A 203 -43.15 -24.83 -66.61
C LEU A 203 -44.65 -25.15 -66.45
N HIS A 204 -45.19 -24.95 -65.25
CA HIS A 204 -46.61 -25.17 -64.98
C HIS A 204 -47.50 -24.24 -65.82
N HIS A 205 -47.16 -22.96 -65.90
CA HIS A 205 -47.90 -22.01 -66.74
C HIS A 205 -47.80 -22.33 -68.23
N GLN A 206 -46.64 -22.80 -68.71
CA GLN A 206 -46.49 -23.24 -70.10
C GLN A 206 -47.32 -24.50 -70.40
N LEU A 207 -47.34 -25.46 -69.48
CA LEU A 207 -48.18 -26.66 -69.58
C LEU A 207 -49.66 -26.30 -69.59
N GLU A 208 -50.10 -25.40 -68.71
CA GLU A 208 -51.49 -24.91 -68.65
C GLU A 208 -51.90 -24.23 -69.96
N ALA A 209 -51.03 -23.37 -70.54
CA ALA A 209 -51.29 -22.73 -71.82
C ALA A 209 -51.37 -23.75 -72.98
N LEU A 210 -50.54 -24.78 -72.97
CA LEU A 210 -50.59 -25.87 -73.94
C LEU A 210 -51.86 -26.71 -73.78
N GLU A 211 -52.25 -27.04 -72.55
CA GLU A 211 -53.49 -27.76 -72.26
C GLU A 211 -54.71 -26.96 -72.70
N GLU A 212 -54.75 -25.66 -72.43
CA GLU A 212 -55.82 -24.79 -72.92
C GLU A 212 -55.83 -24.73 -74.46
N GLY A 213 -54.65 -24.68 -75.09
CA GLY A 213 -54.50 -24.76 -76.54
C GLY A 213 -55.08 -26.05 -77.13
N VAL A 214 -54.74 -27.20 -76.55
CA VAL A 214 -55.24 -28.52 -76.96
C VAL A 214 -56.75 -28.61 -76.76
N THR A 215 -57.27 -28.22 -75.59
CA THR A 215 -58.72 -28.26 -75.33
C THR A 215 -59.50 -27.34 -76.28
N ARG A 216 -58.97 -26.16 -76.63
CA ARG A 216 -59.55 -25.27 -77.65
C ARG A 216 -59.56 -25.93 -79.03
N LEU A 217 -58.47 -26.58 -79.45
CA LEU A 217 -58.39 -27.29 -80.73
C LEU A 217 -59.34 -28.49 -80.76
N GLU A 218 -59.44 -29.27 -79.69
CA GLU A 218 -60.39 -30.37 -79.57
C GLU A 218 -61.83 -29.88 -79.69
N ARG A 219 -62.19 -28.78 -79.01
CA ARG A 219 -63.52 -28.17 -79.12
C ARG A 219 -63.82 -27.74 -80.55
N LYS A 220 -62.86 -27.13 -81.26
CA LYS A 220 -63.01 -26.74 -82.68
C LYS A 220 -63.21 -27.99 -83.56
N LYS A 221 -62.39 -29.02 -83.39
CA LYS A 221 -62.49 -30.29 -84.13
C LYS A 221 -63.84 -30.97 -83.90
N ARG A 222 -64.33 -31.05 -82.65
CA ARG A 222 -65.65 -31.60 -82.33
C ARG A 222 -66.79 -30.84 -83.02
N LYS A 223 -66.71 -29.49 -83.04
CA LYS A 223 -67.68 -28.65 -83.76
C LYS A 223 -67.64 -28.88 -85.28
N GLU A 224 -66.46 -29.01 -85.88
CA GLU A 224 -66.34 -29.29 -87.30
C GLU A 224 -66.94 -30.66 -87.67
N ILE A 225 -66.67 -31.70 -86.87
CA ILE A 225 -67.26 -33.03 -87.08
C ILE A 225 -68.79 -32.97 -86.96
N ALA A 226 -69.31 -32.25 -85.96
CA ALA A 226 -70.75 -32.08 -85.77
C ALA A 226 -71.45 -31.25 -86.87
N LEU A 227 -70.71 -30.47 -87.67
CA LEU A 227 -71.25 -29.76 -88.83
C LEU A 227 -71.20 -30.58 -90.12
N ARG A 228 -70.37 -31.64 -90.17
CA ARG A 228 -70.23 -32.53 -91.34
C ARG A 228 -71.25 -33.66 -91.38
N TYR A 229 -71.85 -33.99 -90.23
CA TYR A 229 -72.91 -34.99 -90.09
C TYR A 229 -74.24 -34.29 -89.80
#